data_AF-A0AAC9RMV9-F1
#
_entry.id   AF-A0AAC9RMV9-F1
#
_cell.length_a   1.000
_cell.length_b   1.000
_cell.length_c   1.000
_cell.angle_alpha   90.00
_cell.angle_beta   90.00
_cell.angle_gamma   90.00
#
_symmetry.space_group_name_H-M   'P 1'
#
loop_
_entity.id
_entity.type
_entity.pdbx_description
1 polymer ?
#
loop_
_entity_poly.entity_id
_entity_poly.type
_entity_poly.pdbx_seq_one_letter_code
_entity_poly.pdbx_strand_id
1 'polypeptide(L)' 'MRKVDNVSCPKCGQKMKNGYIYSPHQIMWADNNNTKITAIGDETLVGLSGFKMKKVVAYRCEACKIVTFEYDS' A
#
# COMPACT_ATOMS: atom_id res chain seq x y z
N MET A 1 -7.50 -0.41 -13.13
CA MET A 1 -6.38 -1.15 -12.51
C MET A 1 -6.30 -2.55 -13.08
N ARG A 2 -5.21 -2.84 -13.82
CA ARG A 2 -4.87 -4.21 -14.21
C ARG A 2 -4.17 -4.87 -13.02
N LYS A 3 -4.48 -6.14 -12.75
CA LYS A 3 -3.72 -6.92 -11.76
C LYS A 3 -2.37 -7.26 -12.39
N VAL A 4 -1.29 -7.07 -11.64
CA VAL A 4 0.02 -7.61 -11.95
C VAL A 4 -0.02 -9.13 -11.71
N ASP A 5 0.33 -9.89 -12.74
CA ASP A 5 0.48 -11.34 -12.67
C ASP A 5 1.87 -11.71 -12.11
N ASN A 6 1.94 -12.83 -11.38
CA ASN A 6 3.19 -13.41 -10.86
C ASN A 6 4.00 -12.54 -9.88
N VAL A 7 3.32 -11.78 -9.01
CA VAL A 7 3.99 -11.07 -7.91
C VAL A 7 4.55 -12.05 -6.87
N SER A 8 5.86 -11.97 -6.63
CA SER A 8 6.59 -12.78 -5.65
C SER A 8 7.07 -11.91 -4.48
N CYS A 9 7.12 -12.50 -3.29
CA CYS A 9 7.57 -11.82 -2.08
C CYS A 9 9.04 -11.42 -2.22
N PRO A 10 9.41 -10.15 -2.02
CA PRO A 10 10.80 -9.70 -2.16
C PRO A 10 11.74 -10.29 -1.10
N LYS A 11 11.19 -10.84 0.00
CA LYS A 11 11.97 -11.44 1.09
C LYS A 11 12.16 -12.95 0.97
N CYS A 12 11.15 -13.70 0.52
CA CYS A 12 11.18 -15.18 0.53
C CYS A 12 10.89 -15.83 -0.84
N GLY A 13 10.62 -15.04 -1.88
CA GLY A 13 10.35 -15.53 -3.24
C GLY A 13 8.99 -16.23 -3.43
N GLN A 14 8.22 -16.47 -2.36
CA GLN A 14 6.91 -17.12 -2.45
C GLN A 14 5.89 -16.24 -3.20
N LYS A 15 4.99 -16.89 -3.94
CA LYS A 15 3.87 -16.23 -4.62
C LYS A 15 3.01 -15.47 -3.63
N MET A 16 2.75 -14.20 -3.90
CA MET A 16 1.92 -13.36 -3.05
C MET A 16 0.42 -13.53 -3.38
N LYS A 17 -0.43 -13.41 -2.36
CA LYS A 17 -1.89 -13.46 -2.52
C LYS A 17 -2.43 -12.08 -2.88
N ASN A 18 -3.29 -12.02 -3.87
CA ASN A 18 -4.01 -10.82 -4.28
C ASN A 18 -5.04 -10.41 -3.22
N GLY A 19 -5.24 -9.10 -3.06
CA GLY A 19 -6.23 -8.52 -2.17
C GLY A 19 -6.34 -7.01 -2.37
N TYR A 20 -6.82 -6.32 -1.34
CA TYR A 20 -6.95 -4.86 -1.35
C TYR A 20 -6.50 -4.28 -0.02
N ILE A 21 -5.84 -3.13 -0.06
CA ILE A 21 -5.66 -2.26 1.10
C ILE A 21 -6.78 -1.21 1.06
N TYR A 22 -7.37 -0.96 2.22
CA TYR A 22 -8.18 0.22 2.49
C TYR A 22 -7.72 0.80 3.81
N SER A 23 -7.85 2.11 3.95
CA SER A 23 -7.49 2.80 5.19
C SER A 23 -8.62 3.75 5.59
N PRO A 24 -9.04 3.76 6.86
CA PRO A 24 -9.92 4.80 7.38
C PRO A 24 -9.20 6.16 7.48
N HIS A 25 -7.88 6.21 7.27
CA HIS A 25 -7.04 7.41 7.30
C HIS A 25 -6.09 7.51 6.08
N GLN A 26 -5.31 8.59 6.03
CA GLN A 26 -4.17 8.83 5.12
C GLN A 26 -3.20 7.62 5.09
N ILE A 27 -2.81 7.05 3.94
CA ILE A 27 -1.49 6.37 3.82
C ILE A 27 -0.57 7.32 3.05
N MET A 28 0.52 7.72 3.67
CA MET A 28 1.46 8.69 3.11
C MET A 28 2.85 8.08 2.95
N TRP A 29 3.64 8.63 2.03
CA TRP A 29 5.05 8.31 1.87
C TRP A 29 5.91 9.22 2.74
N ALA A 30 7.02 8.68 3.23
CA ALA A 30 8.05 9.44 3.93
C ALA A 30 9.42 8.86 3.57
N ASP A 31 10.38 9.73 3.24
CA ASP A 31 11.73 9.34 2.83
C ASP A 31 12.61 8.85 4.00
N ASN A 32 12.16 9.02 5.24
CA ASN A 32 12.86 8.58 6.44
C ASN A 32 11.89 8.15 7.54
N ASN A 33 12.43 7.54 8.60
CA ASN A 33 11.68 7.02 9.74
C ASN A 33 11.58 8.01 10.92
N ASN A 34 11.89 9.29 10.71
CA ASN A 34 11.81 10.28 11.78
C ASN A 34 10.34 10.55 12.12
N THR A 35 10.09 10.82 13.40
CA THR A 35 8.76 11.23 13.86
C THR A 35 8.38 12.55 13.19
N LYS A 36 7.24 12.58 12.50
CA LYS A 36 6.66 13.81 11.95
C LYS A 36 5.52 14.29 12.84
N ILE A 37 5.51 15.60 13.09
CA ILE A 37 4.43 16.30 13.82
C ILE A 37 3.41 16.88 12.81
N THR A 38 3.79 17.00 11.54
CA THR A 38 2.98 17.57 10.46
C THR A 38 3.14 16.75 9.19
N ALA A 39 2.04 16.64 8.42
CA ALA A 39 1.97 15.98 7.11
C ALA A 39 2.12 16.96 5.92
N ILE A 40 2.47 18.23 6.18
CA ILE A 40 2.55 19.26 5.14
C ILE A 40 3.65 18.91 4.13
N GLY A 41 3.27 18.74 2.87
CA GLY A 41 4.18 18.43 1.77
C GLY A 41 4.41 16.94 1.53
N ASP A 42 3.81 16.06 2.35
CA ASP A 42 3.97 14.61 2.19
C ASP A 42 3.10 14.07 1.05
N GLU A 43 3.65 13.14 0.28
CA GLU A 43 2.92 12.46 -0.77
C GLU A 43 1.88 11.50 -0.16
N THR A 44 0.63 11.66 -0.57
CA THR A 44 -0.47 10.77 -0.16
C THR A 44 -0.61 9.62 -1.16
N LEU A 45 -0.26 8.40 -0.74
CA LEU A 45 -0.37 7.18 -1.56
C LEU A 45 -1.81 6.68 -1.61
N VAL A 46 -2.47 6.59 -0.46
CA VAL A 46 -3.87 6.15 -0.38
C VAL A 46 -4.63 7.23 0.37
N GLY A 47 -5.35 8.06 -0.38
CA GLY A 47 -6.14 9.16 0.16
C GLY A 47 -7.55 8.76 0.61
N LEU A 48 -8.17 9.66 1.37
CA LEU A 48 -9.61 9.63 1.65
C LEU A 48 -10.36 10.24 0.48
N SER A 49 -11.36 9.55 -0.07
CA SER A 49 -12.28 10.13 -1.06
C SER A 49 -13.63 10.39 -0.41
N GLY A 50 -13.84 11.59 0.15
CA GLY A 50 -15.11 11.98 0.77
C GLY A 50 -15.72 10.89 1.66
N PHE A 51 -16.90 10.38 1.27
CA PHE A 51 -17.66 9.35 2.00
C PHE A 51 -17.28 7.89 1.71
N LYS A 52 -16.30 7.63 0.82
CA LYS A 52 -15.93 6.27 0.40
C LYS A 52 -14.46 5.99 0.69
N MET A 53 -14.21 4.83 1.29
CA MET A 53 -12.84 4.31 1.44
C MET A 53 -12.37 3.75 0.09
N LYS A 54 -11.33 4.37 -0.48
CA LYS A 54 -10.69 3.85 -1.70
C LYS A 54 -9.99 2.53 -1.36
N LYS A 55 -10.26 1.51 -2.18
CA LYS A 55 -9.56 0.22 -2.12
C LYS A 55 -8.50 0.21 -3.22
N VAL A 56 -7.24 -0.03 -2.85
CA VAL A 56 -6.14 -0.19 -3.81
C VAL A 56 -5.74 -1.66 -3.90
N VAL A 57 -5.39 -2.13 -5.10
CA VAL A 57 -4.93 -3.50 -5.34
C VAL A 57 -3.62 -3.70 -4.58
N ALA A 58 -3.56 -4.81 -3.86
CA ALA A 58 -2.40 -5.17 -3.05
C ALA A 58 -2.11 -6.66 -3.13
N TYR A 59 -0.87 -7.00 -2.82
CA TYR A 59 -0.34 -8.35 -2.78
C TYR A 59 0.25 -8.56 -1.40
N ARG A 60 -0.14 -9.64 -0.71
CA ARG A 60 0.38 -9.97 0.62
C ARG A 60 1.10 -11.31 0.63
N CYS A 61 2.25 -11.34 1.29
CA CYS A 61 2.92 -12.57 1.67
C CYS A 61 2.47 -12.98 3.07
N GLU A 62 1.79 -14.12 3.21
CA GLU A 62 1.27 -14.56 4.52
C GLU A 62 2.37 -15.04 5.47
N ALA A 63 3.51 -15.50 4.95
CA ALA A 63 4.66 -15.92 5.73
C ALA A 63 5.48 -14.72 6.25
N CYS A 64 5.89 -13.81 5.37
CA CYS A 64 6.76 -12.68 5.75
C CYS A 64 6.02 -11.46 6.27
N LYS A 65 4.69 -11.42 6.17
CA LYS A 65 3.84 -10.25 6.50
C LYS A 65 4.21 -8.98 5.72
N ILE A 66 4.78 -9.15 4.53
CA ILE A 66 5.06 -8.05 3.60
C ILE A 66 3.84 -7.86 2.70
N VAL A 67 3.45 -6.60 2.54
CA VAL A 67 2.41 -6.18 1.60
C VAL A 67 3.01 -5.20 0.60
N THR A 68 2.78 -5.44 -0.68
CA THR A 68 3.10 -4.51 -1.77
C THR A 68 1.80 -4.06 -2.42
N PHE A 69 1.69 -2.79 -2.81
CA PHE A 69 0.49 -2.25 -3.42
C PHE A 69 0.86 -1.19 -4.45
N GLU A 70 0.02 -1.04 -5.45
CA GLU A 70 0.13 -0.01 -6.47
C GLU A 70 -0.84 1.10 -6.11
N TYR A 71 -0.31 2.33 -5.96
CA TYR A 71 -1.07 3.48 -5.48
C TYR A 71 -1.42 4.50 -6.57
N ASP A 72 -0.79 4.39 -7.74
CA ASP A 72 -1.09 5.17 -8.94
C ASP A 72 -1.15 4.23 -10.16
N SER A 73 -2.19 4.36 -10.98
CA SER A 73 -2.47 3.54 -12.17
C SER A 73 -3.09 4.37 -13.29
#